data_AF-A0A151BQU3-F1
#
_entry.id   AF-A0A151BQU3-F1
#
_cell.length_a   1.000
_cell.length_b   1.000
_cell.length_c   1.000
_cell.angle_alpha   90.00
_cell.angle_beta   90.00
_cell.angle_gamma   90.00
#
_symmetry.space_group_name_H-M   'P 1'
#
loop_
_entity.id
_entity.type
_entity.pdbx_description
1 polymer ?
#
loop_
_entity_poly.entity_id
_entity_poly.type
_entity_poly.pdbx_seq_one_letter_code
_entity_poly.pdbx_strand_id
1 'polypeptide(L)'
;MEASRRNVVIPAHVWTPWFSLFGAFSGFDRVDDCYQDMTGRIFALETGLSSDPPMNWRLSSLDRYTLVSNSDSHSSWPWRIGREANVFKLDEFTYDDVVEAIRSKDAERFLFTIETYPEYGKYHWTGHRSCGVSVPPGEAISLGNVCPVCRRRMTKGVEQRVEELADRPRGFTPVGVPGYRRLLPLSEVIQTILGVNYPGVQKVWAVYNALISRFGNEYSVLLDAPFDEMAEIVDPRIAEAVIRIREERVRLTPGYDGVYGQVRIFEDEEAEGLMEKRGSDRASGEAGRRQRSLTDYI
;
A
#
# COMPACT_ATOMS: atom_id res chain seq x y z
N MET A 1 23.09 -20.38 -1.55
CA MET A 1 24.06 -20.27 -0.44
C MET A 1 25.39 -20.96 -0.73
N GLU A 2 25.48 -21.82 -1.75
CA GLU A 2 26.76 -22.39 -2.21
C GLU A 2 27.71 -21.33 -2.80
N ALA A 3 27.17 -20.32 -3.50
CA ALA A 3 27.98 -19.21 -4.03
C ALA A 3 28.50 -18.28 -2.92
N SER A 4 27.65 -17.96 -1.93
CA SER A 4 28.03 -17.20 -0.75
C SER A 4 27.04 -17.45 0.37
N ARG A 5 27.56 -17.55 1.61
CA ARG A 5 26.76 -17.63 2.84
C ARG A 5 26.05 -16.32 3.18
N ARG A 6 26.50 -15.20 2.59
CA ARG A 6 25.87 -13.89 2.77
C ARG A 6 24.60 -13.75 1.94
N ASN A 7 24.36 -14.59 0.93
CA ASN A 7 23.18 -14.45 0.08
C ASN A 7 21.90 -14.70 0.88
N VAL A 8 21.00 -13.72 0.80
CA VAL A 8 19.66 -13.75 1.36
C VAL A 8 18.65 -14.06 0.26
N VAL A 9 17.64 -14.87 0.59
CA VAL A 9 16.51 -15.16 -0.29
C VAL A 9 15.25 -14.69 0.42
N ILE A 10 14.54 -13.76 -0.22
CA ILE A 10 13.22 -13.29 0.21
C ILE A 10 12.25 -13.66 -0.92
N PRO A 11 11.21 -14.47 -0.67
CA PRO A 11 10.16 -14.73 -1.64
C PRO A 11 9.48 -13.41 -2.02
N ALA A 12 9.55 -13.06 -3.30
CA ALA A 12 9.04 -11.80 -3.82
C ALA A 12 7.51 -11.81 -3.92
N HIS A 13 6.90 -10.63 -3.69
CA HIS A 13 5.49 -10.30 -3.91
C HIS A 13 4.53 -11.49 -3.75
N VAL A 14 4.50 -12.09 -2.54
CA VAL A 14 4.04 -13.48 -2.33
C VAL A 14 2.56 -13.72 -2.64
N TRP A 15 1.76 -12.67 -2.77
CA TRP A 15 0.32 -12.74 -3.05
C TRP A 15 -0.09 -12.37 -4.48
N THR A 16 0.84 -11.96 -5.34
CA THR A 16 0.50 -11.65 -6.73
C THR A 16 -0.14 -12.90 -7.38
N PRO A 17 -1.28 -12.78 -8.11
CA PRO A 17 -2.10 -13.96 -8.43
C PRO A 17 -1.40 -15.04 -9.27
N TRP A 18 -0.37 -14.65 -10.02
CA TRP A 18 0.44 -15.52 -10.86
C TRP A 18 1.89 -15.55 -10.37
N PHE A 19 2.54 -16.70 -10.53
CA PHE A 19 3.97 -16.93 -10.29
C PHE A 19 4.47 -16.48 -8.91
N SER A 20 3.61 -16.50 -7.90
CA SER A 20 3.95 -16.12 -6.53
C SER A 20 3.57 -17.20 -5.54
N LEU A 21 4.20 -17.17 -4.37
CA LEU A 21 4.15 -18.25 -3.40
C LEU A 21 2.72 -18.62 -2.97
N PHE A 22 1.86 -17.64 -2.67
CA PHE A 22 0.44 -17.84 -2.33
C PHE A 22 -0.51 -17.49 -3.47
N GLY A 23 0.00 -17.30 -4.69
CA GLY A 23 -0.77 -16.84 -5.85
C GLY A 23 -2.00 -17.71 -6.13
N ALA A 24 -3.14 -17.07 -6.37
CA ALA A 24 -4.44 -17.73 -6.52
C ALA A 24 -4.52 -18.76 -7.68
N PHE A 25 -3.66 -18.64 -8.70
CA PHE A 25 -3.71 -19.47 -9.90
C PHE A 25 -2.51 -20.41 -10.08
N SER A 26 -1.44 -20.23 -9.29
CA SER A 26 -0.19 -21.00 -9.46
C SER A 26 0.63 -21.17 -8.18
N GLY A 27 0.07 -20.82 -7.03
CA GLY A 27 0.77 -20.84 -5.75
C GLY A 27 0.59 -22.12 -4.95
N PHE A 28 1.19 -22.12 -3.76
CA PHE A 28 1.10 -23.11 -2.71
C PHE A 28 0.21 -22.59 -1.58
N ASP A 29 -0.20 -23.48 -0.67
CA ASP A 29 -0.93 -23.12 0.55
C ASP A 29 0.02 -22.90 1.74
N ARG A 30 1.27 -23.38 1.63
CA ARG A 30 2.30 -23.28 2.69
C ARG A 30 3.66 -22.93 2.11
N VAL A 31 4.44 -22.16 2.87
CA VAL A 31 5.85 -21.85 2.53
C VAL A 31 6.68 -23.14 2.44
N ASP A 32 6.42 -24.11 3.33
CA ASP A 32 7.11 -25.40 3.36
C ASP A 32 6.94 -26.21 2.06
N ASP A 33 5.79 -26.12 1.41
CA ASP A 33 5.52 -26.87 0.18
C ASP A 33 6.33 -26.33 -1.00
N CYS A 34 6.63 -25.02 -0.96
CA CYS A 34 7.42 -24.33 -1.99
C CYS A 34 8.92 -24.53 -1.79
N TYR A 35 9.43 -24.31 -0.56
CA TYR A 35 10.86 -24.27 -0.27
C TYR A 35 11.40 -25.56 0.36
N GLN A 36 10.54 -26.46 0.83
CA GLN A 36 10.91 -27.78 1.36
C GLN A 36 12.04 -27.68 2.40
N ASP A 37 13.14 -28.39 2.19
CA ASP A 37 14.33 -28.40 3.05
C ASP A 37 15.02 -27.03 3.20
N MET A 38 14.75 -26.10 2.27
CA MET A 38 15.28 -24.74 2.31
C MET A 38 14.41 -23.76 3.09
N THR A 39 13.22 -24.17 3.57
CA THR A 39 12.29 -23.30 4.32
C THR A 39 12.91 -22.72 5.58
N GLY A 40 13.82 -23.44 6.24
CA GLY A 40 14.56 -22.96 7.42
C GLY A 40 15.51 -21.79 7.13
N ARG A 41 15.78 -21.50 5.85
CA ARG A 41 16.65 -20.39 5.42
C ARG A 41 15.90 -19.12 5.06
N ILE A 42 14.58 -19.20 4.92
CA ILE A 42 13.70 -18.06 4.67
C ILE A 42 13.33 -17.43 6.01
N PHE A 43 13.59 -16.13 6.14
CA PHE A 43 13.32 -15.36 7.36
C PHE A 43 12.46 -14.11 7.09
N ALA A 44 12.22 -13.78 5.83
CA ALA A 44 11.37 -12.66 5.44
C ALA A 44 10.54 -13.03 4.22
N LEU A 45 9.40 -12.35 4.06
CA LEU A 45 8.51 -12.44 2.90
C LEU A 45 8.23 -11.03 2.38
N GLU A 46 8.22 -10.85 1.07
CA GLU A 46 7.82 -9.58 0.47
C GLU A 46 6.30 -9.56 0.24
N THR A 47 5.63 -8.56 0.79
CA THR A 47 4.17 -8.37 0.65
C THR A 47 3.79 -8.14 -0.82
N GLY A 48 4.47 -7.19 -1.44
CA GLY A 48 4.22 -6.68 -2.78
C GLY A 48 2.85 -6.01 -2.93
N LEU A 49 2.66 -5.34 -4.06
CA LEU A 49 1.52 -4.44 -4.38
C LEU A 49 0.10 -5.03 -4.26
N SER A 50 -0.02 -6.33 -4.04
CA SER A 50 -1.32 -7.03 -3.96
C SER A 50 -1.74 -7.36 -2.52
N SER A 51 -0.87 -7.13 -1.54
CA SER A 51 -1.15 -7.38 -0.12
C SER A 51 -0.41 -6.41 0.77
N ASP A 52 -0.81 -6.34 2.03
CA ASP A 52 -0.13 -5.55 3.05
C ASP A 52 0.04 -6.37 4.35
N PRO A 53 0.71 -5.83 5.38
CA PRO A 53 0.88 -6.54 6.63
C PRO A 53 -0.43 -7.00 7.30
N PRO A 54 -1.50 -6.18 7.38
CA PRO A 54 -2.80 -6.64 7.86
C PRO A 54 -3.37 -7.87 7.16
N MET A 55 -3.20 -7.98 5.82
CA MET A 55 -3.61 -9.19 5.09
C MET A 55 -2.77 -10.41 5.49
N ASN A 56 -1.45 -10.24 5.63
CA ASN A 56 -0.52 -11.31 5.97
C ASN A 56 -0.64 -11.80 7.42
N TRP A 57 -0.89 -10.89 8.37
CA TRP A 57 -1.05 -11.21 9.80
C TRP A 57 -2.23 -12.12 10.12
N ARG A 58 -3.14 -12.29 9.15
CA ARG A 58 -4.26 -13.23 9.24
C ARG A 58 -3.84 -14.70 9.19
N LEU A 59 -2.58 -14.99 8.88
CA LEU A 59 -2.03 -16.35 8.81
C LEU A 59 -0.96 -16.52 9.89
N SER A 60 -1.25 -17.25 10.97
CA SER A 60 -0.30 -17.48 12.06
C SER A 60 0.99 -18.17 11.61
N SER A 61 0.92 -18.96 10.55
CA SER A 61 2.07 -19.62 9.92
C SER A 61 3.11 -18.62 9.37
N LEU A 62 2.71 -17.36 9.13
CA LEU A 62 3.59 -16.31 8.62
C LEU A 62 4.27 -15.50 9.72
N ASP A 63 3.89 -15.67 11.00
CA ASP A 63 4.42 -14.86 12.12
C ASP A 63 5.93 -14.98 12.29
N ARG A 64 6.52 -16.11 11.89
CA ARG A 64 7.97 -16.32 11.96
C ARG A 64 8.78 -15.54 10.92
N TYR A 65 8.12 -14.94 9.93
CA TYR A 65 8.78 -14.16 8.89
C TYR A 65 8.63 -12.66 9.15
N THR A 66 9.67 -11.91 8.83
CA THR A 66 9.59 -10.46 8.73
C THR A 66 8.95 -10.07 7.41
N LEU A 67 7.97 -9.17 7.45
CA LEU A 67 7.36 -8.65 6.23
C LEU A 67 8.19 -7.48 5.73
N VAL A 68 8.58 -7.52 4.45
CA VAL A 68 9.25 -6.42 3.76
C VAL A 68 8.38 -5.95 2.60
N SER A 69 8.54 -4.70 2.20
CA SER A 69 7.79 -4.09 1.11
C SER A 69 8.74 -3.40 0.15
N ASN A 70 8.65 -3.75 -1.14
CA ASN A 70 9.56 -3.28 -2.17
C ASN A 70 8.80 -2.94 -3.45
N SER A 71 9.18 -1.83 -4.08
CA SER A 71 8.46 -1.30 -5.24
C SER A 71 8.38 -2.17 -6.49
N ASP A 72 9.24 -3.20 -6.64
CA ASP A 72 9.45 -3.94 -7.89
C ASP A 72 9.55 -2.99 -9.11
N SER A 73 10.45 -2.01 -9.00
CA SER A 73 10.46 -0.88 -9.92
C SER A 73 11.06 -1.24 -11.27
N HIS A 74 10.28 -0.97 -12.32
CA HIS A 74 10.65 -1.15 -13.72
C HIS A 74 10.84 0.20 -14.46
N SER A 75 10.89 1.31 -13.72
CA SER A 75 11.25 2.62 -14.28
C SER A 75 11.76 3.57 -13.20
N SER A 76 12.49 4.61 -13.59
CA SER A 76 13.05 5.60 -12.67
C SER A 76 12.04 6.62 -12.12
N TRP A 77 10.77 6.56 -12.55
CA TRP A 77 9.78 7.54 -12.13
C TRP A 77 9.40 7.38 -10.65
N PRO A 78 9.23 8.46 -9.87
CA PRO A 78 8.88 8.39 -8.44
C PRO A 78 7.56 7.66 -8.13
N TRP A 79 6.58 7.67 -9.05
CA TRP A 79 5.37 6.83 -8.91
C TRP A 79 5.60 5.33 -9.14
N ARG A 80 6.84 4.92 -9.42
CA ARG A 80 7.26 3.53 -9.53
C ARG A 80 8.35 3.21 -8.52
N ILE A 81 9.49 3.89 -8.55
CA ILE A 81 10.58 3.65 -7.61
C ILE A 81 10.20 4.16 -6.21
N GLY A 82 10.26 3.30 -5.21
CA GLY A 82 9.89 3.68 -3.84
C GLY A 82 8.38 3.85 -3.59
N ARG A 83 7.50 3.39 -4.50
CA ARG A 83 6.06 3.30 -4.16
C ARG A 83 5.77 2.36 -2.98
N GLU A 84 6.70 1.43 -2.74
CA GLU A 84 6.78 0.55 -1.58
C GLU A 84 8.24 0.51 -1.11
N ALA A 85 8.44 0.55 0.22
CA ALA A 85 9.75 0.67 0.83
C ALA A 85 9.79 0.15 2.28
N ASN A 86 10.98 0.09 2.84
CA ASN A 86 11.24 -0.34 4.22
C ASN A 86 11.96 0.79 4.96
N VAL A 87 11.52 1.11 6.18
CA VAL A 87 12.10 2.18 7.01
C VAL A 87 12.87 1.56 8.16
N PHE A 88 14.19 1.81 8.17
CA PHE A 88 15.10 1.27 9.17
C PHE A 88 15.70 2.38 10.04
N LYS A 89 15.97 2.03 11.30
CA LYS A 89 16.84 2.76 12.21
C LYS A 89 18.09 1.91 12.42
N LEU A 90 19.16 2.26 11.70
CA LEU A 90 20.42 1.53 11.70
C LEU A 90 21.52 2.37 12.34
N ASP A 91 22.43 1.70 13.02
CA ASP A 91 23.65 2.33 13.53
C ASP A 91 24.58 2.71 12.37
N GLU A 92 24.77 1.80 11.41
CA GLU A 92 25.48 2.03 10.16
C GLU A 92 24.66 1.55 8.95
N PHE A 93 24.78 2.23 7.81
CA PHE A 93 24.10 1.83 6.57
C PHE A 93 24.92 0.80 5.79
N THR A 94 25.01 -0.41 6.33
CA THR A 94 25.72 -1.54 5.73
C THR A 94 24.76 -2.65 5.29
N TYR A 95 25.23 -3.52 4.40
CA TYR A 95 24.48 -4.71 4.00
C TYR A 95 24.12 -5.59 5.20
N ASP A 96 25.08 -5.80 6.11
CA ASP A 96 24.89 -6.70 7.25
C ASP A 96 23.90 -6.10 8.26
N ASP A 97 23.93 -4.78 8.51
CA ASP A 97 22.97 -4.12 9.39
C ASP A 97 21.54 -4.15 8.85
N VAL A 98 21.35 -3.94 7.54
CA VAL A 98 20.03 -4.05 6.90
C VAL A 98 19.51 -5.48 7.00
N VAL A 99 20.35 -6.48 6.66
CA VAL A 99 19.94 -7.89 6.71
C VAL A 99 19.62 -8.33 8.14
N GLU A 100 20.40 -7.88 9.12
CA GLU A 100 20.17 -8.22 10.52
C GLU A 100 18.93 -7.53 11.09
N ALA A 101 18.66 -6.28 10.71
CA ALA A 101 17.40 -5.59 11.07
C ALA A 101 16.18 -6.35 10.52
N ILE A 102 16.24 -6.85 9.29
CA ILE A 102 15.17 -7.69 8.73
C ILE A 102 15.10 -9.04 9.45
N ARG A 103 16.23 -9.71 9.68
CA ARG A 103 16.28 -11.06 10.25
C ARG A 103 15.81 -11.13 11.71
N SER A 104 16.20 -10.14 12.51
CA SER A 104 15.85 -10.06 13.94
C SER A 104 14.37 -9.77 14.16
N LYS A 105 13.68 -9.18 13.17
CA LYS A 105 12.30 -8.70 13.29
C LYS A 105 12.11 -7.69 14.43
N ASP A 106 13.19 -6.99 14.80
CA ASP A 106 13.18 -6.01 15.87
C ASP A 106 12.53 -4.71 15.40
N ALA A 107 11.38 -4.37 15.97
CA ALA A 107 10.62 -3.16 15.64
C ALA A 107 11.36 -1.86 15.97
N GLU A 108 12.39 -1.90 16.83
CA GLU A 108 13.24 -0.73 17.11
C GLU A 108 14.29 -0.47 16.03
N ARG A 109 14.64 -1.50 15.23
CA ARG A 109 15.62 -1.41 14.13
C ARG A 109 14.95 -1.38 12.75
N PHE A 110 13.88 -2.16 12.57
CA PHE A 110 13.02 -2.12 11.40
C PHE A 110 11.67 -1.55 11.81
N LEU A 111 11.51 -0.24 11.60
CA LEU A 111 10.41 0.53 12.18
C LEU A 111 9.08 0.17 11.53
N PHE A 112 9.00 0.27 10.20
CA PHE A 112 7.79 -0.03 9.45
C PHE A 112 8.05 -0.17 7.94
N THR A 113 7.09 -0.78 7.25
CA THR A 113 7.01 -0.75 5.78
C THR A 113 6.16 0.42 5.28
N ILE A 114 6.48 0.93 4.10
CA ILE A 114 5.62 1.81 3.32
C ILE A 114 4.94 0.94 2.26
N GLU A 115 3.63 0.91 2.30
CA GLU A 115 2.78 0.04 1.47
C GLU A 115 1.92 0.87 0.52
N THR A 116 1.58 0.28 -0.62
CA THR A 116 0.45 0.76 -1.40
C THR A 116 -0.86 0.18 -0.85
N TYR A 117 -2.00 0.81 -1.16
CA TYR A 117 -3.30 0.23 -0.83
C TYR A 117 -3.55 -1.01 -1.71
N PRO A 118 -3.64 -2.24 -1.15
CA PRO A 118 -3.83 -3.45 -1.96
C PRO A 118 -5.18 -3.43 -2.71
N GLU A 119 -6.17 -2.69 -2.22
CA GLU A 119 -7.47 -2.46 -2.85
C GLU A 119 -7.33 -1.78 -4.22
N TYR A 120 -6.25 -1.03 -4.44
CA TYR A 120 -5.96 -0.44 -5.75
C TYR A 120 -5.64 -1.50 -6.80
N GLY A 121 -5.20 -2.69 -6.38
CA GLY A 121 -4.83 -3.81 -7.23
C GLY A 121 -5.97 -4.29 -8.14
N LYS A 122 -5.62 -4.62 -9.39
CA LYS A 122 -6.55 -5.10 -10.43
C LYS A 122 -7.36 -6.35 -10.08
N TYR A 123 -6.89 -7.11 -9.10
CA TYR A 123 -7.42 -8.42 -8.73
C TYR A 123 -7.59 -8.50 -7.21
N HIS A 124 -7.88 -7.39 -6.54
CA HIS A 124 -8.04 -7.40 -5.09
C HIS A 124 -9.30 -8.17 -4.69
N TRP A 125 -10.47 -7.73 -5.16
CA TRP A 125 -11.75 -8.41 -4.97
C TRP A 125 -12.03 -9.44 -6.05
N THR A 126 -12.89 -10.39 -5.70
CA THR A 126 -13.43 -11.36 -6.65
C THR A 126 -14.47 -10.68 -7.51
N GLY A 127 -14.41 -10.88 -8.82
CA GLY A 127 -15.33 -10.18 -9.70
C GLY A 127 -15.41 -10.68 -11.13
N HIS A 128 -16.27 -10.04 -11.89
CA HIS A 128 -16.51 -10.31 -13.30
C HIS A 128 -16.70 -8.98 -14.04
N ARG A 129 -15.62 -8.50 -14.65
CA ARG A 129 -15.51 -7.20 -15.32
C ARG A 129 -16.57 -6.99 -16.39
N SER A 130 -16.90 -8.01 -17.17
CA SER A 130 -17.92 -7.90 -18.23
C SER A 130 -19.33 -7.62 -17.69
N CYS A 131 -19.59 -7.91 -16.42
CA CYS A 131 -20.87 -7.61 -15.77
C CYS A 131 -20.78 -6.52 -14.69
N GLY A 132 -19.61 -5.93 -14.47
CA GLY A 132 -19.41 -4.93 -13.42
C GLY A 132 -19.57 -5.46 -11.99
N VAL A 133 -19.47 -6.78 -11.78
CA VAL A 133 -19.65 -7.39 -10.45
C VAL A 133 -18.30 -7.43 -9.74
N SER A 134 -18.25 -6.88 -8.53
CA SER A 134 -17.10 -6.91 -7.62
C SER A 134 -17.62 -7.12 -6.21
N VAL A 135 -17.16 -8.17 -5.54
CA VAL A 135 -17.69 -8.58 -4.24
C VAL A 135 -16.57 -9.01 -3.29
N PRO A 136 -16.73 -8.75 -1.98
CA PRO A 136 -15.77 -9.20 -0.98
C PRO A 136 -15.78 -10.73 -0.83
N PRO A 137 -14.76 -11.33 -0.18
CA PRO A 137 -14.58 -12.78 -0.10
C PRO A 137 -15.79 -13.56 0.42
N GLY A 138 -16.41 -13.11 1.51
CA GLY A 138 -17.56 -13.80 2.11
C GLY A 138 -18.76 -13.89 1.17
N GLU A 139 -19.03 -12.81 0.43
CA GLU A 139 -20.09 -12.80 -0.57
C GLU A 139 -19.74 -13.67 -1.78
N ALA A 140 -18.50 -13.58 -2.29
CA ALA A 140 -18.03 -14.41 -3.39
C ALA A 140 -18.18 -15.92 -3.11
N ILE A 141 -17.83 -16.33 -1.88
CA ILE A 141 -17.98 -17.71 -1.40
C ILE A 141 -19.45 -18.10 -1.35
N SER A 142 -20.33 -17.24 -0.81
CA SER A 142 -21.77 -17.50 -0.74
C SER A 142 -22.41 -17.67 -2.13
N LEU A 143 -21.88 -16.98 -3.14
CA LEU A 143 -22.29 -17.07 -4.53
C LEU A 143 -21.66 -18.27 -5.27
N GLY A 144 -20.84 -19.08 -4.60
CA GLY A 144 -20.11 -20.19 -5.22
C GLY A 144 -19.11 -19.73 -6.30
N ASN A 145 -18.62 -18.49 -6.20
CA ASN A 145 -17.81 -17.81 -7.22
C ASN A 145 -18.50 -17.73 -8.60
N VAL A 146 -19.84 -17.71 -8.65
CA VAL A 146 -20.63 -17.58 -9.87
C VAL A 146 -21.22 -16.17 -9.96
N CYS A 147 -21.04 -15.52 -11.10
CA CYS A 147 -21.58 -14.18 -11.35
C CYS A 147 -23.12 -14.21 -11.30
N PRO A 148 -23.77 -13.36 -10.48
CA PRO A 148 -25.22 -13.34 -10.35
C PRO A 148 -25.93 -12.86 -11.63
N VAL A 149 -25.23 -12.12 -12.49
CA VAL A 149 -25.77 -11.54 -13.73
C VAL A 149 -25.76 -12.56 -14.88
N CYS A 150 -24.61 -13.17 -15.17
CA CYS A 150 -24.44 -14.02 -16.36
C CYS A 150 -24.18 -15.50 -16.07
N ARG A 151 -24.11 -15.90 -14.79
CA ARG A 151 -23.84 -17.27 -14.33
C ARG A 151 -22.49 -17.87 -14.75
N ARG A 152 -21.56 -17.08 -15.27
CA ARG A 152 -20.16 -17.50 -15.50
C ARG A 152 -19.35 -17.43 -14.21
N ARG A 153 -18.21 -18.11 -14.15
CA ARG A 153 -17.28 -18.01 -13.02
C ARG A 153 -16.71 -16.60 -12.91
N MET A 154 -16.60 -16.10 -11.68
CA MET A 154 -15.89 -14.88 -11.35
C MET A 154 -14.39 -15.16 -11.22
N THR A 155 -13.56 -14.17 -11.55
CA THR A 155 -12.12 -14.20 -11.31
C THR A 155 -11.86 -14.02 -9.83
N LYS A 156 -11.24 -15.01 -9.19
CA LYS A 156 -10.88 -14.98 -7.77
C LYS A 156 -9.92 -13.81 -7.49
N GLY A 157 -10.24 -13.01 -6.47
CA GLY A 157 -9.40 -11.93 -5.98
C GLY A 157 -8.35 -12.42 -4.96
N VAL A 158 -7.30 -11.63 -4.79
CA VAL A 158 -6.22 -11.84 -3.82
C VAL A 158 -6.76 -11.86 -2.40
N GLU A 159 -7.71 -10.98 -2.09
CA GLU A 159 -8.30 -10.91 -0.76
C GLU A 159 -9.06 -12.20 -0.40
N GLN A 160 -9.73 -12.83 -1.38
CA GLN A 160 -10.35 -14.13 -1.19
C GLN A 160 -9.31 -15.23 -1.01
N ARG A 161 -8.18 -15.16 -1.74
CA ARG A 161 -7.09 -16.12 -1.54
C ARG A 161 -6.48 -16.01 -0.14
N VAL A 162 -6.36 -14.80 0.42
CA VAL A 162 -5.99 -14.62 1.84
C VAL A 162 -7.06 -15.21 2.76
N GLU A 163 -8.35 -14.93 2.50
CA GLU A 163 -9.46 -15.47 3.29
C GLU A 163 -9.47 -17.00 3.35
N GLU A 164 -9.15 -17.68 2.24
CA GLU A 164 -9.08 -19.14 2.15
C GLU A 164 -7.98 -19.75 3.03
N LEU A 165 -6.87 -19.02 3.23
CA LEU A 165 -5.71 -19.51 4.00
C LEU A 165 -5.65 -18.95 5.42
N ALA A 166 -6.42 -17.92 5.72
CA ALA A 166 -6.41 -17.23 7.00
C ALA A 166 -6.95 -18.12 8.14
N ASP A 167 -6.24 -18.09 9.27
CA ASP A 167 -6.65 -18.72 10.53
C ASP A 167 -7.01 -17.70 11.61
N ARG A 168 -6.96 -16.40 11.27
CA ARG A 168 -7.30 -15.27 12.15
C ARG A 168 -8.29 -14.30 11.51
N PRO A 169 -9.09 -13.60 12.35
CA PRO A 169 -10.01 -12.60 11.86
C PRO A 169 -9.28 -11.40 11.24
N ARG A 170 -10.01 -10.65 10.42
CA ARG A 170 -9.55 -9.34 9.92
C ARG A 170 -9.30 -8.38 11.08
N GLY A 171 -8.27 -7.54 10.93
CA GLY A 171 -7.88 -6.57 11.95
C GLY A 171 -7.03 -7.14 13.09
N PHE A 172 -6.63 -8.42 13.03
CA PHE A 172 -5.62 -8.94 13.95
C PHE A 172 -4.28 -8.23 13.71
N THR A 173 -3.62 -7.82 14.80
CA THR A 173 -2.30 -7.21 14.78
C THR A 173 -1.40 -7.95 15.78
N PRO A 174 -0.28 -8.55 15.33
CA PRO A 174 0.68 -9.17 16.23
C PRO A 174 1.47 -8.11 17.01
N VAL A 175 1.94 -8.48 18.19
CA VAL A 175 2.72 -7.59 19.06
C VAL A 175 4.20 -7.69 18.71
N GLY A 176 4.93 -6.57 18.79
CA GLY A 176 6.39 -6.55 18.66
C GLY A 176 6.89 -6.85 17.25
N VAL A 177 6.09 -6.52 16.22
CA VAL A 177 6.49 -6.59 14.81
C VAL A 177 6.68 -5.18 14.24
N PRO A 178 7.48 -5.01 13.17
CA PRO A 178 7.51 -3.76 12.42
C PRO A 178 6.10 -3.30 12.00
N GLY A 179 5.85 -2.00 12.09
CA GLY A 179 4.59 -1.39 11.67
C GLY A 179 4.45 -1.32 10.15
N TYR A 180 3.42 -0.62 9.69
CA TYR A 180 3.25 -0.28 8.28
C TYR A 180 2.57 1.09 8.12
N ARG A 181 2.73 1.71 6.96
CA ARG A 181 1.99 2.92 6.57
C ARG A 181 1.58 2.82 5.11
N ARG A 182 0.32 3.14 4.82
CA ARG A 182 -0.17 3.18 3.43
C ARG A 182 -0.02 4.57 2.85
N LEU A 183 0.68 4.68 1.73
CA LEU A 183 0.86 5.93 1.00
C LEU A 183 0.44 5.77 -0.46
N LEU A 184 0.29 6.91 -1.13
CA LEU A 184 0.19 6.99 -2.58
C LEU A 184 1.32 7.88 -3.09
N PRO A 185 1.87 7.62 -4.28
CA PRO A 185 2.87 8.52 -4.84
C PRO A 185 2.34 9.94 -4.93
N LEU A 186 3.13 10.92 -4.52
CA LEU A 186 2.72 12.32 -4.43
C LEU A 186 2.24 12.85 -5.79
N SER A 187 2.89 12.42 -6.88
CA SER A 187 2.44 12.75 -8.23
C SER A 187 1.03 12.23 -8.55
N GLU A 188 0.64 11.05 -8.07
CA GLU A 188 -0.72 10.51 -8.22
C GLU A 188 -1.74 11.23 -7.33
N VAL A 189 -1.34 11.68 -6.14
CA VAL A 189 -2.17 12.55 -5.29
C VAL A 189 -2.48 13.85 -6.03
N ILE A 190 -1.43 14.52 -6.52
CA ILE A 190 -1.55 15.77 -7.28
C ILE A 190 -2.38 15.57 -8.55
N GLN A 191 -2.14 14.49 -9.31
CA GLN A 191 -2.89 14.20 -10.55
C GLN A 191 -4.40 14.13 -10.29
N THR A 192 -4.78 13.49 -9.18
CA THR A 192 -6.17 13.27 -8.77
C THR A 192 -6.83 14.61 -8.49
N ILE A 193 -6.16 15.50 -7.74
CA ILE A 193 -6.72 16.83 -7.41
C ILE A 193 -6.77 17.75 -8.61
N LEU A 194 -5.80 17.65 -9.52
CA LEU A 194 -5.76 18.44 -10.76
C LEU A 194 -6.67 17.91 -11.86
N GLY A 195 -7.36 16.78 -11.64
CA GLY A 195 -8.26 16.15 -12.59
C GLY A 195 -7.58 15.75 -13.89
N VAL A 196 -6.37 15.18 -13.83
CA VAL A 196 -5.66 14.66 -15.00
C VAL A 196 -5.47 13.16 -14.97
N ASN A 197 -5.37 12.59 -16.16
CA ASN A 197 -5.33 11.13 -16.37
C ASN A 197 -3.90 10.55 -16.39
N TYR A 198 -2.86 11.37 -16.20
CA TYR A 198 -1.47 10.93 -16.26
C TYR A 198 -0.60 11.73 -15.27
N PRO A 199 0.24 11.07 -14.45
CA PRO A 199 1.02 11.77 -13.44
C PRO A 199 2.23 12.50 -14.05
N GLY A 200 2.64 12.15 -15.27
CA GLY A 200 3.77 12.78 -15.95
C GLY A 200 3.46 14.13 -16.62
N VAL A 201 2.27 14.70 -16.44
CA VAL A 201 1.89 15.98 -17.06
C VAL A 201 2.64 17.14 -16.40
N GLN A 202 3.07 18.13 -17.18
CA GLN A 202 3.87 19.27 -16.70
C GLN A 202 3.26 20.01 -15.50
N LYS A 203 1.93 20.19 -15.45
CA LYS A 203 1.27 20.86 -14.32
C LYS A 203 1.36 20.06 -13.01
N VAL A 204 1.39 18.73 -13.08
CA VAL A 204 1.63 17.88 -11.90
C VAL A 204 3.05 18.11 -11.39
N TRP A 205 4.02 18.11 -12.30
CA TRP A 205 5.42 18.31 -11.96
C TRP A 205 5.76 19.71 -11.45
N ALA A 206 5.05 20.75 -11.91
CA ALA A 206 5.20 22.09 -11.36
C ALA A 206 4.87 22.12 -9.85
N VAL A 207 3.76 21.49 -9.46
CA VAL A 207 3.34 21.37 -8.05
C VAL A 207 4.30 20.45 -7.29
N TYR A 208 4.59 19.27 -7.84
CA TYR A 208 5.48 18.29 -7.22
C TYR A 208 6.84 18.91 -6.91
N ASN A 209 7.46 19.58 -7.88
CA ASN A 209 8.77 20.19 -7.69
C ASN A 209 8.75 21.34 -6.68
N ALA A 210 7.65 22.12 -6.58
CA ALA A 210 7.52 23.13 -5.55
C ALA A 210 7.55 22.52 -4.13
N LEU A 211 6.82 21.41 -3.93
CA LEU A 211 6.83 20.67 -2.66
C LEU A 211 8.21 20.06 -2.38
N ILE A 212 8.85 19.43 -3.38
CA ILE A 212 10.20 18.87 -3.21
C ILE A 212 11.23 19.96 -2.90
N SER A 213 11.16 21.13 -3.55
CA SER A 213 12.06 22.24 -3.25
C SER A 213 11.90 22.75 -1.81
N ARG A 214 10.70 22.67 -1.22
CA ARG A 214 10.43 23.14 0.15
C ARG A 214 10.76 22.10 1.23
N PHE A 215 10.49 20.82 0.97
CA PHE A 215 10.56 19.75 1.97
C PHE A 215 11.68 18.71 1.69
N GLY A 216 12.41 18.86 0.60
CA GLY A 216 13.59 18.08 0.24
C GLY A 216 13.30 16.81 -0.57
N ASN A 217 12.34 15.98 -0.16
CA ASN A 217 11.98 14.74 -0.87
C ASN A 217 10.50 14.36 -0.71
N GLU A 218 10.05 13.40 -1.51
CA GLU A 218 8.65 12.97 -1.56
C GLU A 218 8.17 12.38 -0.21
N TYR A 219 8.99 11.55 0.44
CA TYR A 219 8.61 10.98 1.73
C TYR A 219 8.48 12.03 2.81
N SER A 220 9.35 13.04 2.85
CA SER A 220 9.20 14.17 3.78
C SER A 220 7.86 14.88 3.58
N VAL A 221 7.40 15.05 2.33
CA VAL A 221 6.08 15.62 2.03
C VAL A 221 4.96 14.71 2.55
N LEU A 222 5.02 13.42 2.22
CA LEU A 222 3.96 12.48 2.52
C LEU A 222 3.85 12.13 4.01
N LEU A 223 4.97 12.07 4.73
CA LEU A 223 5.05 11.60 6.11
C LEU A 223 5.06 12.73 7.15
N ASP A 224 5.70 13.86 6.84
CA ASP A 224 6.09 14.84 7.87
C ASP A 224 5.57 16.25 7.61
N ALA A 225 5.56 16.73 6.36
CA ALA A 225 5.26 18.11 6.01
C ALA A 225 3.95 18.63 6.67
N PRO A 226 3.98 19.78 7.37
CA PRO A 226 2.79 20.38 7.96
C PRO A 226 1.78 20.87 6.91
N PHE A 227 0.49 20.80 7.24
CA PHE A 227 -0.57 21.29 6.35
C PHE A 227 -0.36 22.76 5.95
N ASP A 228 -0.16 23.64 6.94
CA ASP A 228 -0.07 25.09 6.70
C ASP A 228 1.10 25.43 5.78
N GLU A 229 2.28 24.83 5.99
CA GLU A 229 3.47 25.05 5.15
C GLU A 229 3.28 24.54 3.71
N MET A 230 2.53 23.45 3.50
CA MET A 230 2.19 23.00 2.15
C MET A 230 1.18 23.95 1.49
N ALA A 231 0.14 24.37 2.22
CA ALA A 231 -0.92 25.25 1.72
C ALA A 231 -0.43 26.66 1.35
N GLU A 232 0.70 27.11 1.89
CA GLU A 232 1.36 28.36 1.50
C GLU A 232 1.91 28.35 0.06
N ILE A 233 2.28 27.17 -0.47
CA ILE A 233 3.00 27.06 -1.74
C ILE A 233 2.24 26.32 -2.85
N VAL A 234 1.21 25.55 -2.49
CA VAL A 234 0.35 24.83 -3.45
C VAL A 234 -1.13 24.98 -3.10
N ASP A 235 -2.01 24.56 -4.00
CA ASP A 235 -3.46 24.51 -3.76
C ASP A 235 -3.74 23.78 -2.41
N PRO A 236 -4.45 24.41 -1.45
CA PRO A 236 -4.75 23.80 -0.15
C PRO A 236 -5.45 22.43 -0.23
N ARG A 237 -6.15 22.13 -1.33
CA ARG A 237 -6.75 20.81 -1.56
C ARG A 237 -5.70 19.72 -1.75
N ILE A 238 -4.53 20.06 -2.27
CA ILE A 238 -3.39 19.13 -2.40
C ILE A 238 -2.77 18.87 -1.03
N ALA A 239 -2.60 19.92 -0.21
CA ALA A 239 -2.15 19.76 1.18
C ALA A 239 -3.11 18.87 1.97
N GLU A 240 -4.42 19.14 1.95
CA GLU A 240 -5.42 18.31 2.63
C GLU A 240 -5.43 16.87 2.10
N ALA A 241 -5.25 16.68 0.79
CA ALA A 241 -5.17 15.34 0.21
C ALA A 241 -4.00 14.52 0.79
N VAL A 242 -2.83 15.15 0.96
CA VAL A 242 -1.67 14.53 1.60
C VAL A 242 -1.99 14.17 3.06
N ILE A 243 -2.61 15.08 3.82
CA ILE A 243 -2.99 14.81 5.22
C ILE A 243 -4.00 13.66 5.31
N ARG A 244 -5.02 13.63 4.45
CA ARG A 244 -6.02 12.55 4.42
C ARG A 244 -5.38 11.19 4.18
N ILE A 245 -4.45 11.10 3.24
CA ILE A 245 -3.73 9.85 2.95
C ILE A 245 -2.89 9.44 4.15
N ARG A 246 -2.12 10.37 4.73
CA ARG A 246 -1.28 10.13 5.91
C ARG A 246 -2.08 9.62 7.12
N GLU A 247 -3.31 10.10 7.27
CA GLU A 247 -4.22 9.72 8.36
C GLU A 247 -5.16 8.56 8.00
N GLU A 248 -4.97 7.92 6.84
CA GLU A 248 -5.83 6.85 6.29
C GLU A 248 -7.32 7.25 6.21
N ARG A 249 -7.61 8.54 6.00
CA ARG A 249 -8.96 9.12 5.81
C ARG A 249 -9.42 9.11 4.35
N VAL A 250 -9.05 8.09 3.57
CA VAL A 250 -9.44 7.95 2.17
C VAL A 250 -10.39 6.77 1.99
N ARG A 251 -11.33 6.87 1.05
CA ARG A 251 -12.21 5.77 0.67
C ARG A 251 -11.65 5.06 -0.55
N LEU A 252 -11.77 3.75 -0.58
CA LEU A 252 -11.27 2.90 -1.65
C LEU A 252 -12.44 2.14 -2.27
N THR A 253 -12.49 2.14 -3.60
CA THR A 253 -13.29 1.18 -4.36
C THR A 253 -12.34 0.10 -4.85
N PRO A 254 -12.45 -1.15 -4.36
CA PRO A 254 -11.49 -2.18 -4.71
C PRO A 254 -11.53 -2.60 -6.18
N GLY A 255 -10.35 -2.84 -6.74
CA GLY A 255 -10.19 -3.39 -8.08
C GLY A 255 -10.55 -4.87 -8.16
N TYR A 256 -10.88 -5.32 -9.36
CA TYR A 256 -11.34 -6.69 -9.61
C TYR A 256 -11.19 -7.06 -11.10
N ASP A 257 -10.93 -8.33 -11.39
CA ASP A 257 -10.92 -8.90 -12.75
C ASP A 257 -10.22 -8.04 -13.84
N GLY A 258 -9.07 -7.44 -13.49
CA GLY A 258 -8.28 -6.62 -14.40
C GLY A 258 -8.58 -5.12 -14.35
N VAL A 259 -9.62 -4.70 -13.63
CA VAL A 259 -10.01 -3.30 -13.39
C VAL A 259 -9.28 -2.80 -12.14
N TYR A 260 -8.54 -1.70 -12.26
CA TYR A 260 -7.91 -1.05 -11.12
C TYR A 260 -8.94 -0.53 -10.12
N GLY A 261 -8.58 -0.56 -8.84
CA GLY A 261 -9.34 0.13 -7.81
C GLY A 261 -9.27 1.65 -7.99
N GLN A 262 -10.04 2.37 -7.18
CA GLN A 262 -10.09 3.82 -7.21
C GLN A 262 -9.97 4.38 -5.81
N VAL A 263 -9.16 5.43 -5.67
CA VAL A 263 -9.04 6.18 -4.42
C VAL A 263 -9.92 7.41 -4.51
N ARG A 264 -10.78 7.59 -3.51
CA ARG A 264 -11.58 8.80 -3.30
C ARG A 264 -11.05 9.52 -2.07
N ILE A 265 -10.37 10.64 -2.32
CA ILE A 265 -9.72 11.44 -1.26
C ILE A 265 -10.74 12.36 -0.58
N PHE A 266 -11.68 12.91 -1.35
CA PHE A 266 -12.75 13.78 -0.87
C PHE A 266 -14.10 13.08 -1.01
N GLU A 267 -15.04 13.38 -0.11
CA GLU A 267 -16.44 12.99 -0.29
C GLU A 267 -17.11 13.89 -1.33
N ASP A 268 -18.14 13.39 -2.02
CA ASP A 268 -18.79 14.09 -3.14
C ASP A 268 -19.35 15.47 -2.69
N GLU A 269 -19.90 15.57 -1.47
CA GLU A 269 -20.39 16.84 -0.88
C GLU A 269 -19.26 17.81 -0.51
N GLU A 270 -18.10 17.30 -0.09
CA GLU A 270 -16.92 18.13 0.24
C GLU A 270 -16.24 18.66 -1.03
N ALA A 271 -16.25 17.86 -2.10
CA ALA A 271 -15.75 18.28 -3.41
C ALA A 271 -16.56 19.46 -3.97
N GLU A 272 -17.89 19.45 -3.80
CA GLU A 272 -18.79 20.54 -4.18
C GLU A 272 -18.56 21.80 -3.34
N GLY A 273 -18.47 21.68 -2.01
CA GLY A 273 -18.19 22.82 -1.13
C GLY A 273 -16.81 23.47 -1.34
N LEU A 274 -15.81 22.68 -1.76
CA LEU A 274 -14.48 23.18 -2.16
C LEU A 274 -14.49 23.83 -3.56
N MET A 275 -15.39 23.41 -4.46
CA MET A 275 -15.60 24.04 -5.76
C MET A 275 -16.35 25.37 -5.64
N GLU A 276 -17.32 25.50 -4.73
CA GLU A 276 -18.04 26.76 -4.47
C GLU A 276 -17.15 27.85 -3.85
N LYS A 277 -16.16 27.46 -3.02
CA LYS A 277 -15.15 28.40 -2.49
C LYS A 277 -14.24 29.02 -3.57
N ARG A 278 -14.23 28.52 -4.82
CA ARG A 278 -13.60 29.23 -5.96
C ARG A 278 -14.29 30.54 -6.33
N GLY A 279 -15.52 30.77 -5.86
CA GLY A 279 -16.29 31.99 -6.14
C GLY A 279 -16.30 33.03 -5.00
N SER A 280 -15.79 32.70 -3.82
CA SER A 280 -15.79 33.63 -2.68
C SER A 280 -14.60 33.39 -1.76
N ASP A 281 -13.56 34.19 -1.92
CA ASP A 281 -12.59 34.36 -0.84
C ASP A 281 -13.24 35.16 0.28
N ARG A 282 -13.45 34.51 1.43
CA ARG A 282 -12.90 34.93 2.74
C ARG A 282 -13.43 34.09 3.91
N ALA A 283 -12.47 33.59 4.69
CA ALA A 283 -12.50 33.39 6.13
C ALA A 283 -13.51 32.40 6.75
N SER A 284 -12.97 31.31 7.28
CA SER A 284 -13.16 30.93 8.70
C SER A 284 -12.15 29.84 9.04
N GLY A 285 -11.29 30.11 10.02
CA GLY A 285 -10.36 29.14 10.58
C GLY A 285 -11.10 28.20 11.53
N GLU A 286 -11.04 26.91 11.25
CA GLU A 286 -11.40 25.88 12.22
C GLU A 286 -10.19 25.55 13.10
N ALA A 287 -10.46 25.36 14.39
CA ALA A 287 -9.48 25.12 15.43
C ALA A 287 -8.63 23.88 15.12
N GLY A 288 -7.31 24.05 15.19
CA GLY A 288 -6.30 23.08 14.78
C GLY A 288 -6.48 21.71 15.44
N ARG A 289 -6.89 20.73 14.62
CA ARG A 289 -6.79 19.31 14.96
C ARG A 289 -5.31 18.94 14.88
N ARG A 290 -4.78 18.28 15.93
CA ARG A 290 -3.37 17.84 15.95
C ARG A 290 -3.13 16.89 14.77
N GLN A 291 -2.35 17.37 13.80
CA GLN A 291 -1.88 16.60 12.66
C GLN A 291 -0.99 15.46 13.14
N ARG A 292 -1.17 14.26 12.57
CA ARG A 292 -0.26 13.14 12.85
C ARG A 292 1.07 13.29 12.09
N SER A 293 2.18 13.09 12.78
CA SER A 293 3.53 13.08 12.22
C SER A 293 4.18 11.70 12.36
N LEU A 294 5.38 11.53 11.81
CA LEU A 294 6.11 10.27 11.93
C LEU A 294 6.38 9.84 13.38
N THR A 295 6.54 10.78 14.30
CA THR A 295 6.74 10.50 15.73
C THR A 295 5.51 9.97 16.45
N ASP A 296 4.30 10.09 15.87
CA ASP A 296 3.09 9.55 16.50
C ASP A 296 2.94 8.02 16.30
N TYR A 297 3.87 7.40 15.56
CA TYR A 297 3.87 5.96 15.24
C TYR A 297 5.20 5.26 15.55
N ILE A 298 6.15 5.97 16.18
CA ILE A 298 7.38 5.41 16.78
C ILE A 298 7.10 5.34 18.28
#